data_AF-A0A8S0PQJ8-F1
#
_entry.id   AF-A0A8S0PQJ8-F1
#
_cell.length_a   1.000
_cell.length_b   1.000
_cell.length_c   1.000
_cell.angle_alpha   90.00
_cell.angle_beta   90.00
_cell.angle_gamma   90.00
#
_symmetry.space_group_name_H-M   'P 1'
#
loop_
_entity.id
_entity.type
_entity.pdbx_description
1 polymer ?
#
loop_
_entity_poly.entity_id
_entity_poly.type
_entity_poly.pdbx_seq_one_letter_code
_entity_poly.pdbx_strand_id
1 'polypeptide(L)'
;MEARRSGNFEQSVWNDDYVQSISTPYVGLAVQVSHALELPLHWRVQKLEAKWFINVYENRHDVNLTLLELAKLDFNIVQAIYQDEIKQMSR
;
A
#
# COMPACT_ATOMS: atom_id res chain seq x y z
N MET A 1 10.50 15.32 -1.47
CA MET A 1 11.93 15.58 -1.77
C MET A 1 12.01 16.05 -3.20
N GLU A 2 12.23 17.35 -3.41
CA GLU A 2 12.26 17.97 -4.74
C GLU A 2 13.52 17.53 -5.50
N ALA A 3 13.32 16.90 -6.66
CA ALA A 3 14.40 16.57 -7.56
C ALA A 3 14.87 17.85 -8.26
N ARG A 4 16.08 18.31 -7.91
CA ARG A 4 16.83 19.29 -8.71
C ARG A 4 17.10 18.69 -10.10
N ARG A 5 16.27 19.01 -11.10
CA ARG A 5 16.60 18.73 -12.50
C ARG A 5 16.90 20.06 -13.18
N SER A 6 18.19 20.39 -13.17
CA SER A 6 18.82 21.35 -14.05
C SER A 6 18.83 20.79 -15.47
N GLY A 7 18.49 21.62 -16.45
CA GLY A 7 18.49 21.29 -17.87
C GLY A 7 17.08 21.39 -18.45
N ASN A 8 16.94 22.18 -19.52
CA ASN A 8 15.70 22.55 -20.21
C ASN A 8 15.05 21.37 -20.94
N PHE A 9 14.90 20.22 -20.29
CA PHE A 9 14.19 19.07 -20.82
C PHE A 9 12.70 19.30 -20.59
N GLU A 10 11.95 19.49 -21.67
CA GLU A 10 10.49 19.46 -21.57
C GLU A 10 10.05 18.12 -20.97
N GLN A 11 9.04 18.17 -20.11
CA GLN A 11 8.47 16.95 -19.54
C GLN A 11 7.99 16.06 -20.68
N SER A 12 8.44 14.80 -20.66
CA SER A 12 7.95 13.77 -21.57
C SER A 12 6.42 13.77 -21.57
N VAL A 13 5.80 13.65 -22.75
CA VAL A 13 4.35 13.38 -22.89
C VAL A 13 3.94 12.17 -22.05
N TRP A 14 4.87 11.24 -21.86
CA TRP A 14 4.80 10.13 -20.91
C TRP A 14 5.44 10.54 -19.58
N ASN A 15 4.84 11.46 -18.84
CA ASN A 15 5.22 11.69 -17.44
C ASN A 15 4.62 10.57 -16.56
N ASP A 16 5.20 10.37 -15.37
CA ASP A 16 4.77 9.27 -14.48
C ASP A 16 3.26 9.38 -14.16
N ASP A 17 2.75 10.59 -13.94
CA ASP A 17 1.33 10.84 -13.68
C ASP A 17 0.42 10.40 -14.85
N TYR A 18 0.82 10.68 -16.09
CA TYR A 18 0.11 10.29 -17.31
C TYR A 18 0.14 8.78 -17.49
N VAL A 19 1.30 8.15 -17.36
CA VAL A 19 1.44 6.69 -17.47
C VAL A 19 0.57 5.98 -16.42
N GLN A 20 0.46 6.52 -15.21
CA GLN A 20 -0.41 6.00 -14.14
C GLN A 20 -1.90 6.26 -14.38
N SER A 21 -2.26 7.30 -15.15
CA SER A 21 -3.65 7.61 -15.53
C SER A 21 -4.22 6.71 -16.62
N ILE A 22 -3.35 6.05 -17.40
CA ILE A 22 -3.79 5.10 -18.42
C ILE A 22 -4.37 3.90 -17.69
N SER A 23 -5.66 3.63 -17.92
CA SER A 23 -6.32 2.42 -17.43
C SER A 23 -5.66 1.21 -18.08
N THR A 24 -4.65 0.66 -17.42
CA THR A 24 -3.97 -0.57 -17.82
C THR A 24 -4.34 -1.68 -16.86
N PRO A 25 -4.40 -2.94 -17.31
CA PRO A 25 -4.58 -4.08 -16.40
C PRO A 25 -3.39 -4.25 -15.41
N TYR A 26 -2.32 -3.46 -15.58
CA TYR A 26 -1.09 -3.55 -14.80
C TYR A 26 -1.00 -2.52 -13.67
N VAL A 27 -2.00 -1.65 -13.47
CA VAL A 27 -1.98 -0.64 -12.38
C VAL A 27 -1.73 -1.31 -11.02
N GLY A 28 -2.42 -2.42 -10.73
CA GLY A 28 -2.22 -3.18 -9.49
C GLY A 28 -0.82 -3.80 -9.34
N LEU A 29 -0.17 -4.13 -10.46
CA LEU A 29 1.21 -4.63 -10.47
C LEU A 29 2.20 -3.49 -10.26
N ALA A 30 2.00 -2.33 -10.90
CA ALA A 30 2.84 -1.15 -10.74
C ALA A 30 2.89 -0.71 -9.27
N VAL A 31 1.75 -0.68 -8.59
CA VAL A 31 1.66 -0.37 -7.14
C VAL A 31 2.48 -1.37 -6.31
N GLN A 32 2.41 -2.66 -6.61
CA GLN A 32 3.16 -3.69 -5.88
C GLN A 32 4.67 -3.60 -6.14
N VAL A 33 5.07 -3.31 -7.39
CA VAL A 33 6.48 -3.14 -7.76
C VAL A 33 7.07 -1.90 -7.07
N SER A 34 6.39 -0.76 -7.13
CA SER A 34 6.82 0.45 -6.42
C SER A 34 6.96 0.21 -4.92
N HIS A 35 5.98 -0.44 -4.30
CA HIS A 35 6.04 -0.81 -2.89
C HIS A 35 7.23 -1.74 -2.58
N ALA A 36 7.51 -2.74 -3.41
CA ALA A 36 8.67 -3.62 -3.20
C ALA A 36 10.02 -2.89 -3.34
N LEU A 37 10.11 -1.87 -4.21
CA LEU A 37 11.30 -1.06 -4.41
C LEU A 37 11.56 -0.08 -3.25
N GLU A 38 10.52 0.40 -2.59
CA GLU A 38 10.67 1.24 -1.38
C GLU A 38 11.27 0.46 -0.20
N LEU A 39 10.74 -0.75 0.05
CA LEU A 39 11.23 -1.62 1.11
C LEU A 39 10.88 -3.08 0.77
N PRO A 40 11.86 -4.00 0.72
CA PRO A 40 11.57 -5.41 0.50
C PRO A 40 10.68 -6.01 1.60
N LEU A 41 9.81 -6.96 1.23
CA LEU A 41 8.83 -7.58 2.15
C LEU A 41 9.44 -8.06 3.47
N HIS A 42 10.62 -8.68 3.43
CA HIS A 42 11.28 -9.25 4.60
C HIS A 42 11.82 -8.19 5.59
N TRP A 43 11.84 -6.91 5.22
CA TRP A 43 12.21 -5.80 6.10
C TRP A 43 10.99 -5.00 6.60
N ARG A 44 9.77 -5.34 6.16
CA ARG A 44 8.57 -4.60 6.50
C ARG A 44 7.99 -5.03 7.84
N VAL A 45 7.46 -4.06 8.58
CA VAL A 45 6.69 -4.33 9.80
C VAL A 45 5.39 -5.05 9.41
N GLN A 46 5.23 -6.27 9.88
CA GLN A 46 4.12 -7.16 9.49
C GLN A 46 2.74 -6.51 9.64
N LYS A 47 2.50 -5.75 10.72
CA LYS A 47 1.19 -5.13 10.95
C LYS A 47 0.90 -3.99 9.98
N LEU A 48 1.90 -3.17 9.63
CA LEU A 48 1.76 -2.12 8.63
C LEU A 48 1.56 -2.72 7.24
N GLU A 49 2.30 -3.78 6.94
CA GLU A 49 2.19 -4.49 5.67
C GLU A 49 0.83 -5.16 5.49
N ALA A 50 0.30 -5.80 6.54
CA ALA A 50 -1.04 -6.38 6.53
C ALA A 50 -2.11 -5.32 6.20
N LYS A 51 -2.04 -4.13 6.82
CA LYS A 51 -2.98 -3.04 6.54
C LYS A 51 -2.92 -2.59 5.07
N TRP A 52 -1.70 -2.41 4.56
CA TRP A 52 -1.49 -2.01 3.17
C TRP A 52 -2.02 -3.07 2.19
N PHE A 53 -1.67 -4.34 2.43
CA PHE A 53 -2.05 -5.44 1.54
C PHE A 53 -3.54 -5.74 1.56
N ILE A 54 -4.25 -5.58 2.70
CA ILE A 54 -5.71 -5.70 2.76
C ILE A 54 -6.39 -4.74 1.78
N ASN A 55 -5.92 -3.48 1.71
CA ASN A 55 -6.46 -2.49 0.78
C ASN A 55 -6.14 -2.85 -0.69
N VAL A 56 -4.89 -3.26 -0.97
CA VAL A 56 -4.52 -3.69 -2.33
C VAL A 56 -5.31 -4.92 -2.77
N TYR A 57 -5.51 -5.89 -1.89
CA TYR A 57 -6.22 -7.13 -2.16
C TYR A 57 -7.72 -6.90 -2.40
N GLU A 58 -8.34 -5.95 -1.70
CA GLU A 58 -9.74 -5.57 -1.90
C GLU A 58 -10.04 -5.06 -3.32
N ASN A 59 -9.06 -4.43 -3.97
CA ASN A 59 -9.22 -3.87 -5.32
C ASN A 59 -8.87 -4.88 -6.44
N ARG A 60 -8.57 -6.13 -6.10
CA ARG A 60 -8.26 -7.16 -7.11
C ARG A 60 -9.52 -7.74 -7.72
N HIS A 61 -9.42 -8.12 -8.99
CA HIS A 61 -10.51 -8.76 -9.72
C HIS A 61 -10.78 -10.19 -9.25
N ASP A 62 -9.77 -10.87 -8.69
CA ASP A 62 -9.79 -12.26 -8.23
C ASP A 62 -9.93 -12.39 -6.70
N VAL A 63 -10.58 -11.42 -6.05
CA VAL A 63 -10.69 -11.38 -4.59
C VAL A 63 -11.54 -12.52 -4.03
N ASN A 64 -10.96 -13.29 -3.10
CA ASN A 64 -11.73 -14.17 -2.21
C ASN A 64 -12.30 -13.34 -1.06
N LEU A 65 -13.62 -13.14 -1.07
CA LEU A 65 -14.34 -12.33 -0.09
C LEU A 65 -14.22 -12.88 1.34
N THR A 66 -14.28 -14.20 1.53
CA THR A 66 -14.13 -14.82 2.85
C THR A 66 -12.75 -14.54 3.45
N LEU A 67 -11.69 -14.60 2.63
CA LEU A 67 -10.34 -14.27 3.06
C LEU A 67 -10.22 -12.77 3.41
N LEU A 68 -10.83 -11.89 2.61
CA LEU A 68 -10.81 -10.45 2.85
C LEU A 68 -11.52 -10.08 4.16
N GLU A 69 -12.70 -10.65 4.41
CA GLU A 69 -13.47 -10.45 5.63
C GLU A 69 -12.70 -10.94 6.85
N LEU A 70 -12.12 -12.13 6.78
CA LEU A 70 -11.28 -12.68 7.85
C LEU A 70 -10.09 -11.76 8.16
N ALA A 71 -9.38 -11.30 7.13
CA ALA A 71 -8.22 -10.42 7.30
C ALA A 71 -8.61 -9.07 7.94
N LYS A 72 -9.73 -8.47 7.52
CA LYS A 72 -10.25 -7.23 8.12
C LYS A 72 -10.66 -7.43 9.58
N LEU A 73 -11.32 -8.54 9.89
CA LEU A 73 -11.74 -8.85 11.25
C LEU A 73 -10.54 -9.06 12.19
N ASP A 74 -9.59 -9.91 11.80
CA ASP A 74 -8.37 -10.17 12.58
C ASP A 74 -7.58 -8.87 12.84
N PHE A 75 -7.42 -8.05 11.81
CA PHE A 75 -6.75 -6.76 11.93
C PHE A 75 -7.43 -5.85 12.97
N ASN A 76 -8.76 -5.75 12.94
CA ASN A 76 -9.53 -4.94 13.88
C ASN A 76 -9.47 -5.47 15.31
N ILE A 77 -9.50 -6.78 15.51
CA ILE A 77 -9.36 -7.41 16.83
C ILE A 77 -8.01 -7.04 17.45
N VAL A 78 -6.92 -7.24 16.70
CA VAL A 78 -5.57 -6.92 17.20
C VAL A 78 -5.41 -5.42 17.43
N GLN A 79 -5.96 -4.57 16.56
CA GLN A 79 -5.94 -3.12 16.76
C GLN A 79 -6.68 -2.71 18.04
N ALA A 80 -7.82 -3.32 18.35
CA ALA A 80 -8.58 -3.04 19.56
C ALA A 80 -7.77 -3.39 20.83
N ILE A 81 -7.03 -4.50 20.82
CA ILE A 81 -6.13 -4.90 21.91
C ILE A 81 -5.05 -3.83 22.12
N TYR A 82 -4.34 -3.42 21.07
CA TYR A 82 -3.29 -2.39 21.19
C TYR A 82 -3.84 -1.05 21.69
N GLN A 83 -5.04 -0.67 21.26
CA GLN A 83 -5.68 0.55 21.76
C GLN A 83 -5.99 0.47 23.25
N ASP A 84 -6.39 -0.69 23.75
CA ASP A 84 -6.62 -0.89 25.18
C ASP A 84 -5.32 -0.83 25.98
N GLU A 85 -4.27 -1.52 25.53
CA GLU A 85 -2.94 -1.50 26.15
C GLU A 85 -2.38 -0.07 26.23
N ILE A 86 -2.49 0.72 25.16
CA ILE A 86 -2.04 2.12 25.15
C ILE A 86 -2.84 2.96 26.15
N LYS A 87 -4.17 2.76 26.25
CA LYS A 87 -5.00 3.46 27.23
C LYS A 87 -4.60 3.11 28.66
N GLN A 88 -4.22 1.86 28.93
CA GLN A 88 -3.75 1.43 30.24
C GLN A 88 -2.38 2.05 30.58
N MET A 89 -1.43 2.06 29.63
CA MET A 89 -0.09 2.63 29.85
C MET A 89 -0.08 4.16 29.94
N SER A 90 -1.07 4.83 29.37
CA SER A 90 -1.18 6.29 29.40
C SER A 90 -1.81 6.84 30.69
N ARG A 91 -2.26 5.96 31.61
CA ARG A 91 -2.78 6.32 32.93
C ARG A 91 -1.66 6.41 33.96
#